data_AF-A0A851UXK6-F1
#
_entry.id   AF-A0A851UXK6-F1
#
_cell.length_a   1.000
_cell.length_b   1.000
_cell.length_c   1.000
_cell.angle_alpha   90.00
_cell.angle_beta   90.00
_cell.angle_gamma   90.00
#
_symmetry.space_group_name_H-M   'P 1'
#
loop_
_entity.id
_entity.type
_entity.pdbx_description
1 polymer ?
#
loop_
_entity_poly.entity_id
_entity_poly.type
_entity_poly.pdbx_seq_one_letter_code
_entity_poly.pdbx_strand_id
1 'polypeptide(L)'
;MFGPDKCGSTNKVHFIFRHQNPITGEWEEKHLINPPAPKITKTTALYTLIVKPDQTFEILINDESVRNGSLLEDFTPAVNPPKEIDDPEDFKPETWWDDEEDGDWIPPSVPNPKCEEAAGCGPWSPPKIKNPDFKGKWTVPKIPNPEYKGVWAPRQVPNPAFFEDKTPSDFTKIAGIGIELWTMTEDILFDNIFIGHDEAQAKAFAKETYHVKKPIEQ
;
A
#
# COMPACT_ATOMS: atom_id res chain seq x y z
N MET A 1 -16.61 -5.67 0.37
CA MET A 1 -16.85 -4.26 0.01
C MET A 1 -16.12 -3.97 -1.29
N PHE A 2 -16.80 -3.34 -2.25
CA PHE A 2 -16.20 -2.90 -3.51
C PHE A 2 -16.81 -1.56 -3.92
N GLY A 3 -15.98 -0.62 -4.37
CA GLY A 3 -16.46 0.65 -4.92
C GLY A 3 -15.47 1.80 -4.80
N PRO A 4 -15.73 2.93 -5.49
CA PRO A 4 -14.91 4.12 -5.41
C PRO A 4 -15.09 4.83 -4.06
N ASP A 5 -14.00 5.30 -3.48
CA ASP A 5 -13.98 6.16 -2.30
C ASP A 5 -13.04 7.35 -2.53
N LYS A 6 -13.54 8.51 -2.12
CA LYS A 6 -12.85 9.79 -2.23
C LYS A 6 -12.96 10.51 -0.90
N CYS A 7 -11.84 10.63 -0.20
CA CYS A 7 -11.72 11.38 1.03
C CYS A 7 -10.47 12.28 0.98
N GLY A 8 -10.69 13.59 0.77
CA GLY A 8 -9.61 14.58 0.71
C GLY A 8 -8.60 14.31 -0.42
N SER A 9 -7.35 14.04 -0.05
CA SER A 9 -6.27 13.66 -0.98
C SER A 9 -6.23 12.16 -1.30
N THR A 10 -6.97 11.34 -0.55
CA THR A 10 -7.02 9.89 -0.76
C THR A 10 -8.17 9.51 -1.69
N ASN A 11 -7.82 8.97 -2.86
CA ASN A 11 -8.77 8.49 -3.86
C ASN A 11 -8.43 7.04 -4.18
N LYS A 12 -9.30 6.10 -3.84
CA LYS A 12 -9.07 4.68 -4.11
C LYS A 12 -10.36 3.94 -4.43
N VAL A 13 -10.28 2.96 -5.32
CA VAL A 13 -11.34 1.95 -5.45
C VAL A 13 -11.05 0.87 -4.42
N HIS A 14 -11.89 0.76 -3.39
CA HIS A 14 -11.75 -0.29 -2.41
C HIS A 14 -12.13 -1.62 -3.04
N PHE A 15 -11.30 -2.63 -2.79
CA PHE A 15 -11.70 -4.01 -2.85
C PHE A 15 -11.24 -4.65 -1.55
N ILE A 16 -12.22 -5.02 -0.72
CA ILE A 16 -12.02 -5.59 0.59
C ILE A 16 -12.90 -6.83 0.69
N PHE A 17 -12.32 -7.95 1.07
CA PHE A 17 -13.09 -9.15 1.38
C PHE A 17 -12.79 -9.59 2.81
N ARG A 18 -13.78 -10.24 3.41
CA ARG A 18 -13.65 -10.81 4.76
C ARG A 18 -13.24 -12.26 4.61
N HIS A 19 -12.19 -12.64 5.32
CA HIS A 19 -11.70 -14.00 5.37
C HIS A 19 -11.78 -14.50 6.82
N GLN A 20 -12.29 -15.71 7.01
CA GLN A 20 -12.33 -16.35 8.31
C GLN A 20 -11.05 -17.16 8.51
N ASN A 21 -10.32 -16.86 9.57
CA ASN A 21 -9.14 -17.63 9.93
C ASN A 21 -9.58 -19.06 10.32
N PRO A 22 -9.06 -20.12 9.67
CA PRO A 22 -9.47 -21.49 9.95
C PRO A 22 -8.98 -22.01 11.30
N ILE A 23 -7.95 -21.39 11.90
CA ILE A 23 -7.40 -21.78 13.20
C ILE A 23 -8.12 -21.04 14.33
N THR A 24 -8.19 -19.71 14.25
CA THR A 24 -8.77 -18.90 15.35
C THR A 24 -10.28 -18.73 15.22
N GLY A 25 -10.85 -18.95 14.03
CA GLY A 25 -12.26 -18.69 13.72
C GLY A 25 -12.62 -17.21 13.63
N GLU A 26 -11.65 -16.31 13.82
CA GLU A 26 -11.84 -14.87 13.78
C GLU A 26 -11.96 -14.36 12.34
N TRP A 27 -12.72 -13.29 12.18
CA TRP A 27 -12.91 -12.64 10.88
C TRP A 27 -11.93 -11.51 10.71
N GLU A 28 -11.16 -11.56 9.63
CA GLU A 28 -10.23 -10.51 9.26
C GLU A 28 -10.64 -9.86 7.93
N GLU A 29 -10.48 -8.55 7.86
CA GLU A 29 -10.68 -7.79 6.62
C GLU A 29 -9.36 -7.71 5.86
N LYS A 30 -9.39 -8.15 4.59
CA LYS A 30 -8.23 -8.18 3.70
C LYS A 30 -8.38 -7.02 2.72
N HIS A 31 -7.46 -6.06 2.75
CA HIS A 31 -7.49 -4.87 1.92
C HIS A 31 -6.55 -4.99 0.73
N LEU A 32 -7.00 -4.59 -0.46
CA LEU A 32 -6.17 -4.58 -1.65
C LEU A 32 -4.95 -3.65 -1.50
N ILE A 33 -3.77 -4.16 -1.85
CA ILE A 33 -2.51 -3.41 -1.94
C ILE A 33 -2.50 -2.58 -3.22
N ASN A 34 -2.14 -1.30 -3.08
CA ASN A 34 -2.08 -0.32 -4.17
C ASN A 34 -3.38 -0.29 -5.00
N PRO A 35 -4.50 0.14 -4.39
CA PRO A 35 -5.78 0.22 -5.08
C PRO A 35 -5.72 1.23 -6.23
N PRO A 36 -6.41 0.98 -7.35
CA PRO A 36 -6.46 1.93 -8.46
C PRO A 36 -7.24 3.19 -8.06
N ALA A 37 -6.91 4.30 -8.72
CA ALA A 37 -7.61 5.56 -8.51
C ALA A 37 -9.03 5.50 -9.12
N PRO A 38 -10.06 6.01 -8.44
CA PRO A 38 -11.42 6.07 -8.97
C PRO A 38 -11.51 7.15 -10.06
N LYS A 39 -12.46 6.96 -10.98
CA LYS A 39 -12.76 7.95 -12.01
C LYS A 39 -13.72 8.99 -11.47
N ILE A 40 -13.18 10.14 -11.08
CA ILE A 40 -13.96 11.25 -10.50
C ILE A 40 -14.29 12.25 -11.60
N THR A 41 -15.42 12.00 -12.28
CA THR A 41 -15.97 12.87 -13.33
C THR A 41 -17.41 13.23 -12.99
N LYS A 42 -17.98 14.25 -13.65
CA LYS A 42 -19.41 14.58 -13.54
C LYS A 42 -20.30 13.60 -14.31
N THR A 43 -19.71 12.85 -15.24
CA THR A 43 -20.37 11.80 -16.03
C THR A 43 -20.31 10.46 -15.32
N THR A 44 -21.19 9.53 -15.69
CA THR A 44 -21.24 8.20 -15.09
C THR A 44 -20.00 7.37 -15.39
N ALA A 45 -19.58 6.58 -14.39
CA ALA A 45 -18.49 5.62 -14.48
C ALA A 45 -19.00 4.23 -14.08
N LEU A 46 -18.61 3.22 -14.86
CA LEU A 46 -18.91 1.82 -14.62
C LEU A 46 -17.74 1.19 -13.84
N TYR A 47 -18.04 0.54 -12.72
CA TYR A 47 -17.08 -0.21 -11.92
C TYR A 47 -17.46 -1.69 -11.94
N THR A 48 -16.56 -2.53 -12.43
CA THR A 48 -16.78 -3.98 -12.52
C THR A 48 -15.71 -4.70 -11.74
N LEU A 49 -16.12 -5.63 -10.86
CA LEU A 49 -15.24 -6.53 -10.14
C LEU A 49 -15.52 -7.96 -10.62
N ILE A 50 -14.47 -8.63 -11.11
CA ILE A 50 -14.51 -10.03 -11.51
C ILE A 50 -13.61 -10.80 -10.55
N VAL A 51 -14.16 -11.80 -9.88
CA VAL A 51 -13.39 -12.73 -9.05
C VAL A 51 -13.56 -14.12 -9.65
N LYS A 52 -12.44 -14.76 -9.98
CA LYS A 52 -12.41 -16.05 -10.65
C LYS A 52 -12.07 -17.16 -9.63
N PRO A 53 -12.51 -18.40 -9.90
CA PRO A 53 -12.21 -19.56 -9.05
C PRO A 53 -10.74 -20.00 -9.13
N ASP A 54 -9.94 -19.39 -10.01
CA ASP A 54 -8.48 -19.58 -10.10
C ASP A 54 -7.70 -18.70 -9.12
N GLN A 55 -8.40 -18.04 -8.18
CA GLN A 55 -7.86 -17.12 -7.19
C GLN A 55 -7.39 -15.77 -7.74
N THR A 56 -7.70 -15.48 -9.00
CA THR A 56 -7.42 -14.18 -9.60
C THR A 56 -8.62 -13.24 -9.51
N PHE A 57 -8.33 -11.95 -9.51
CA PHE A 57 -9.35 -10.91 -9.61
C PHE A 57 -8.96 -9.89 -10.67
N GLU A 58 -9.97 -9.23 -11.21
CA GLU A 58 -9.84 -8.17 -12.20
C GLU A 58 -10.82 -7.05 -11.86
N ILE A 59 -10.31 -5.83 -11.81
CA ILE A 59 -11.09 -4.62 -11.62
C ILE A 59 -11.07 -3.86 -12.94
N LEU A 60 -12.25 -3.60 -13.48
CA LEU A 60 -12.44 -2.81 -14.67
C LEU A 60 -13.14 -1.50 -14.34
N ILE A 61 -12.67 -0.42 -14.94
CA ILE A 61 -13.32 0.90 -14.89
C ILE A 61 -13.66 1.27 -16.32
N ASN A 62 -14.96 1.40 -16.63
CA ASN A 62 -15.46 1.65 -17.99
C ASN A 62 -14.93 0.63 -19.03
N ASP A 63 -14.93 -0.65 -18.67
CA ASP A 63 -14.45 -1.79 -19.48
C ASP A 63 -12.93 -1.82 -19.74
N GLU A 64 -12.18 -0.91 -19.13
CA GLU A 64 -10.72 -0.93 -19.12
C GLU A 64 -10.23 -1.65 -17.87
N SER A 65 -9.42 -2.70 -18.04
CA SER A 65 -8.75 -3.40 -16.93
C SER A 65 -7.73 -2.47 -16.29
N VAL A 66 -8.06 -1.93 -15.12
CA VAL A 66 -7.16 -1.04 -14.37
C VAL A 66 -6.29 -1.78 -13.36
N ARG A 67 -6.74 -2.95 -12.89
CA ARG A 67 -6.00 -3.77 -11.94
C ARG A 67 -6.35 -5.25 -12.15
N ASN A 68 -5.32 -6.06 -12.32
CA ASN A 68 -5.40 -7.50 -12.17
C ASN A 68 -4.46 -7.93 -11.03
N GLY A 69 -4.72 -9.10 -10.47
CA GLY A 69 -3.93 -9.63 -9.37
C GLY A 69 -4.43 -10.97 -8.85
N SER A 70 -3.78 -11.44 -7.79
CA SER A 70 -4.12 -12.66 -7.06
C SER A 70 -4.67 -12.31 -5.68
N LEU A 71 -5.73 -13.00 -5.25
CA LEU A 71 -6.30 -12.86 -3.90
C LEU A 71 -5.30 -13.22 -2.79
N LEU A 72 -4.27 -14.00 -3.10
CA LEU A 72 -3.28 -14.48 -2.13
C LEU A 72 -2.16 -13.47 -1.85
N GLU A 73 -1.74 -12.72 -2.88
CA GLU A 73 -0.52 -11.91 -2.85
C GLU A 73 -0.80 -10.41 -2.77
N ASP A 74 -1.89 -9.94 -3.38
CA ASP A 74 -2.17 -8.51 -3.52
C ASP A 74 -2.98 -7.93 -2.34
N PHE A 75 -3.03 -8.59 -1.18
CA PHE A 75 -3.86 -8.16 -0.04
C PHE A 75 -3.06 -8.02 1.26
N THR A 76 -3.44 -7.01 2.05
CA THR A 76 -2.92 -6.74 3.38
C THR A 76 -4.06 -6.71 4.40
N PRO A 77 -3.99 -7.51 5.49
CA PRO A 77 -2.99 -8.54 5.76
C PRO A 77 -3.04 -9.67 4.72
N ALA A 78 -1.95 -10.43 4.56
CA ALA A 78 -1.94 -11.58 3.65
C ALA A 78 -3.03 -12.60 4.06
N VAL A 79 -3.61 -13.30 3.09
CA VAL A 79 -4.59 -14.37 3.37
C VAL A 79 -3.91 -15.49 4.15
N ASN A 80 -2.78 -15.97 3.64
CA ASN A 80 -1.97 -16.95 4.32
C ASN A 80 -0.92 -16.22 5.15
N PRO A 81 -0.89 -16.42 6.48
CA PRO A 81 0.17 -15.85 7.33
C PRO A 81 1.54 -16.39 6.89
N PRO A 82 2.64 -15.66 7.22
CA PRO A 82 3.98 -16.12 6.87
C PRO A 82 4.28 -17.45 7.57
N LYS A 83 5.02 -18.33 6.88
CA LYS A 83 5.43 -19.65 7.40
C LYS A 83 6.33 -19.53 8.62
N GLU A 84 7.15 -18.49 8.62
CA GLU A 84 8.12 -18.20 9.65
C GLU A 84 7.87 -16.79 10.18
N ILE A 85 8.08 -16.60 11.47
CA ILE A 85 8.01 -15.31 12.15
C ILE A 85 9.35 -15.05 12.85
N ASP A 86 9.67 -13.79 13.06
CA ASP A 86 10.81 -13.39 13.87
C ASP A 86 10.65 -13.95 15.29
N ASP A 87 11.71 -14.54 15.82
CA ASP A 87 11.69 -15.06 17.18
C ASP A 87 11.62 -13.90 18.19
N PRO A 88 10.55 -13.81 19.00
CA PRO A 88 10.39 -12.73 19.96
C PRO A 88 11.43 -12.77 21.10
N GLU A 89 12.11 -13.89 21.30
CA GLU A 89 13.14 -14.09 22.32
C GLU A 89 14.56 -13.88 21.79
N ASP A 90 14.73 -13.62 20.48
CA ASP A 90 16.03 -13.30 19.90
C ASP A 90 16.25 -11.78 19.88
N PHE A 91 17.25 -11.32 20.62
CA PHE A 91 17.60 -9.92 20.74
C PHE A 91 18.99 -9.69 20.17
N LYS A 92 19.20 -8.51 19.57
CA LYS A 92 20.50 -8.08 19.07
C LYS A 92 21.56 -8.22 20.17
N PRO A 93 22.58 -9.07 20.01
CA PRO A 93 23.63 -9.21 21.00
C PRO A 93 24.40 -7.88 21.16
N GLU A 94 24.82 -7.55 22.38
CA GLU A 94 25.65 -6.36 22.67
C GLU A 94 26.92 -6.31 21.79
N THR A 95 27.46 -7.48 21.42
CA THR A 95 28.65 -7.59 20.54
C THR A 95 28.42 -7.25 19.05
N TRP A 96 27.20 -6.90 18.64
CA TRP A 96 26.85 -6.69 17.22
C TRP A 96 26.92 -5.21 16.78
N TRP A 97 26.84 -4.26 17.72
CA TRP A 97 26.96 -2.83 17.43
C TRP A 97 27.44 -2.13 18.70
N ASP A 98 28.61 -1.53 18.59
CA ASP A 98 29.25 -0.82 19.69
C ASP A 98 29.07 0.67 19.46
N ASP A 99 28.05 1.25 20.12
CA ASP A 99 27.82 2.69 20.09
C ASP A 99 29.02 3.49 20.62
N GLU A 100 29.96 2.86 21.36
CA GLU A 100 31.21 3.53 21.81
C GLU A 100 32.21 3.75 20.67
N GLU A 101 32.21 2.92 19.62
CA GLU A 101 33.16 3.03 18.49
C GLU A 101 32.58 3.79 17.28
N ASP A 102 31.25 3.74 17.06
CA ASP A 102 30.58 4.36 15.89
C ASP A 102 30.05 5.79 16.14
N GLY A 103 29.94 6.21 17.41
CA GLY A 103 29.64 7.58 17.84
C GLY A 103 28.16 7.99 17.82
N ASP A 104 27.77 8.92 18.71
CA ASP A 104 26.40 9.40 18.87
C ASP A 104 25.78 9.96 17.59
N TRP A 105 24.52 9.61 17.33
CA TRP A 105 23.74 10.14 16.21
C TRP A 105 23.54 11.66 16.34
N ILE A 106 24.05 12.41 15.35
CA ILE A 106 23.86 13.87 15.26
C ILE A 106 22.73 14.14 14.27
N PRO A 107 21.63 14.81 14.67
CA PRO A 107 20.54 15.13 13.76
C PRO A 107 21.01 16.03 12.60
N PRO A 108 20.48 15.83 11.38
CA PRO A 108 20.83 16.66 10.25
C PRO A 108 20.36 18.11 10.48
N SER A 109 21.28 19.06 10.33
CA SER A 109 20.98 20.48 10.45
C SER A 109 20.08 20.94 9.31
N VAL A 110 18.83 21.31 9.60
CA VAL A 110 17.90 21.90 8.63
C VAL A 110 18.25 23.40 8.45
N PRO A 111 18.45 23.90 7.22
CA PRO A 111 18.67 25.32 6.98
C PRO A 111 17.48 26.14 7.50
N ASN A 112 17.74 27.20 8.26
CA ASN A 112 16.68 28.08 8.76
C ASN A 112 16.05 28.85 7.57
N PRO A 113 14.74 28.70 7.30
CA PRO A 113 14.07 29.35 6.17
C PRO A 113 14.21 30.88 6.15
N LYS A 114 14.36 31.52 7.32
CA LYS A 114 14.56 32.98 7.43
C LYS A 114 15.90 33.45 6.85
N CYS A 115 16.83 32.53 6.62
CA CYS A 115 18.13 32.80 6.01
C CYS A 115 18.07 32.79 4.47
N GLU A 116 16.99 32.30 3.86
CA GLU A 116 16.86 32.24 2.39
C GLU A 116 16.51 33.60 1.79
N GLU A 117 15.78 34.45 2.53
CA GLU A 117 15.37 35.79 2.08
C GLU A 117 16.41 36.89 2.37
N ALA A 118 17.44 36.61 3.18
CA ALA A 118 18.44 37.58 3.62
C ALA A 118 19.83 37.32 2.99
N ALA A 119 20.59 38.38 2.69
CA ALA A 119 21.94 38.29 2.10
C ALA A 119 23.01 37.64 3.00
N GLY A 120 22.64 37.22 4.21
CA GLY A 120 23.49 36.53 5.17
C GLY A 120 22.71 36.18 6.43
N CYS A 121 23.09 35.08 7.08
CA CYS A 121 22.45 34.60 8.30
C CYS A 121 23.49 34.26 9.35
N GLY A 122 23.33 34.81 10.56
CA GLY A 122 24.34 34.73 11.62
C GLY A 122 25.39 35.84 11.57
N PRO A 123 26.38 35.83 12.49
CA PRO A 123 27.44 36.84 12.54
C PRO A 123 28.31 36.79 11.28
N TRP A 124 28.50 37.96 10.64
CA TRP A 124 29.33 38.08 9.44
C TRP A 124 30.78 37.70 9.75
N SER A 125 31.33 36.76 8.98
CA SER A 125 32.75 36.42 9.02
C SER A 125 33.42 36.93 7.75
N PRO A 126 34.61 37.55 7.83
CA PRO A 126 35.34 38.01 6.67
C PRO A 126 35.69 36.85 5.72
N PRO A 127 35.73 37.10 4.39
CA PRO A 127 36.08 36.07 3.40
C PRO A 127 37.53 35.62 3.59
N LYS A 128 37.72 34.34 3.93
CA LYS A 128 39.05 33.73 4.07
C LYS A 128 39.62 33.40 2.70
N ILE A 129 40.87 33.78 2.45
CA ILE A 129 41.62 33.32 1.27
C ILE A 129 41.96 31.84 1.41
N LYS A 130 41.87 31.06 0.32
CA LYS A 130 42.29 29.66 0.32
C LYS A 130 43.79 29.61 0.57
N ASN A 131 44.21 29.01 1.68
CA ASN A 131 45.62 28.73 1.93
C ASN A 131 46.07 27.66 0.91
N PRO A 132 46.99 28.00 -0.03
CA PRO A 132 47.46 27.05 -1.06
C PRO A 132 48.14 25.81 -0.47
N ASP A 133 48.70 25.91 0.74
CA ASP A 133 49.39 24.81 1.44
C ASP A 133 48.44 23.93 2.26
N PHE A 134 47.14 24.25 2.33
CA PHE A 134 46.17 23.51 3.13
C PHE A 134 45.70 22.24 2.40
N LYS A 135 46.25 21.09 2.81
CA LYS A 135 45.95 19.76 2.25
C LYS A 135 44.63 19.13 2.73
N GLY A 136 43.76 19.90 3.39
CA GLY A 136 42.57 19.39 4.08
C GLY A 136 42.91 18.75 5.43
N LYS A 137 41.89 18.52 6.27
CA LYS A 137 42.07 17.63 7.44
C LYS A 137 42.34 16.23 6.89
N TRP A 138 43.47 15.64 7.27
CA TRP A 138 43.75 14.26 6.91
C TRP A 138 42.61 13.38 7.45
N THR A 139 41.97 12.64 6.55
CA THR A 139 40.96 11.65 6.90
C THR A 139 41.54 10.28 6.61
N VAL A 140 41.43 9.37 7.57
CA VAL A 140 41.83 7.99 7.36
C VAL A 140 41.02 7.41 6.19
N PRO A 141 41.67 6.75 5.21
CA PRO A 141 40.92 6.00 4.20
C PRO A 141 40.08 4.93 4.93
N LYS A 142 38.78 4.88 4.63
CA LYS A 142 37.89 3.87 5.22
C LYS A 142 38.33 2.49 4.73
N ILE A 143 38.74 1.64 5.66
CA ILE A 143 39.06 0.23 5.40
C ILE A 143 37.77 -0.57 5.63
N PRO A 144 37.40 -1.51 4.75
CA PRO A 144 36.27 -2.39 5.01
C PRO A 144 36.53 -3.15 6.31
N ASN A 145 35.63 -3.04 7.29
CA ASN A 145 35.77 -3.70 8.57
C ASN A 145 35.59 -5.22 8.38
N PRO A 146 36.66 -6.04 8.56
CA PRO A 146 36.55 -7.50 8.43
C PRO A 146 35.63 -8.14 9.48
N GLU A 147 35.43 -7.46 10.62
CA GLU A 147 34.55 -7.89 11.71
C GLU A 147 33.08 -7.48 11.48
N TYR A 148 32.75 -6.85 10.34
CA TYR A 148 31.38 -6.48 10.04
C TYR A 148 30.54 -7.71 9.73
N LYS A 149 29.67 -8.08 10.68
CA LYS A 149 28.78 -9.26 10.58
C LYS A 149 27.49 -9.01 9.79
N GLY A 150 27.31 -7.81 9.22
CA GLY A 150 26.09 -7.41 8.53
C GLY A 150 25.06 -6.74 9.45
N VAL A 151 23.92 -6.36 8.88
CA VAL A 151 22.77 -5.89 9.66
C VAL A 151 22.19 -7.10 10.41
N TRP A 152 22.09 -7.00 11.74
CA TRP A 152 21.48 -8.04 12.55
C TRP A 152 20.01 -8.22 12.17
N ALA A 153 19.55 -9.47 12.07
CA ALA A 153 18.15 -9.84 11.94
C ALA A 153 17.86 -11.00 12.91
N PRO A 154 16.67 -11.03 13.53
CA PRO A 154 16.29 -12.11 14.44
C PRO A 154 16.19 -13.45 13.71
N ARG A 155 16.43 -14.55 14.42
CA ARG A 155 16.21 -15.90 13.91
C ARG A 155 14.75 -16.10 13.53
N GLN A 156 14.52 -16.78 12.41
CA GLN A 156 13.20 -17.14 11.93
C GLN A 156 12.74 -18.42 12.64
N VAL A 157 11.57 -18.40 13.27
CA VAL A 157 10.93 -19.58 13.90
C VAL A 157 9.63 -19.94 13.20
N PRO A 158 9.26 -21.24 13.16
CA PRO A 158 8.02 -21.68 12.53
C PRO A 158 6.81 -21.03 13.20
N ASN A 159 5.91 -20.46 12.41
CA ASN A 159 4.74 -19.77 12.90
C ASN A 159 3.67 -20.77 13.38
N PRO A 160 3.30 -20.78 14.67
CA PRO A 160 2.27 -21.69 15.19
C PRO A 160 0.86 -21.37 14.67
N ALA A 161 0.63 -20.15 14.19
CA ALA A 161 -0.63 -19.71 13.58
C ALA A 161 -0.66 -19.89 12.05
N PHE A 162 0.31 -20.63 11.48
CA PHE A 162 0.36 -20.85 10.04
C PHE A 162 -0.78 -21.75 9.56
N PHE A 163 -1.53 -21.26 8.56
CA PHE A 163 -2.47 -22.05 7.78
C PHE A 163 -2.29 -21.74 6.29
N GLU A 164 -2.73 -22.68 5.45
CA GLU A 164 -2.74 -22.53 4.00
C GLU A 164 -4.19 -22.67 3.50
N ASP A 165 -4.80 -21.55 3.14
CA ASP A 165 -6.02 -21.54 2.35
C ASP A 165 -5.68 -21.55 0.85
N LYS A 166 -6.26 -22.52 0.14
CA LYS A 166 -6.09 -22.73 -1.30
C LYS A 166 -7.22 -22.10 -2.12
N THR A 167 -8.34 -21.78 -1.48
CA THR A 167 -9.56 -21.32 -2.15
C THR A 167 -10.17 -20.08 -1.49
N PRO A 168 -9.43 -18.98 -1.26
CA PRO A 168 -10.01 -17.73 -0.72
C PRO A 168 -11.04 -17.03 -1.64
N SER A 169 -11.33 -17.56 -2.82
CA SER A 169 -12.34 -17.04 -3.74
C SER A 169 -13.74 -17.54 -3.39
N ASP A 170 -13.82 -18.61 -2.59
CA ASP A 170 -15.09 -19.17 -2.11
C ASP A 170 -15.59 -18.35 -0.91
N PHE A 171 -16.25 -17.24 -1.23
CA PHE A 171 -16.83 -16.37 -0.23
C PHE A 171 -18.06 -17.01 0.42
N THR A 172 -18.36 -16.60 1.66
CA THR A 172 -19.64 -16.91 2.29
C THR A 172 -20.81 -16.42 1.43
N LYS A 173 -21.90 -17.17 1.43
CA LYS A 173 -23.12 -16.84 0.67
C LYS A 173 -23.56 -15.40 0.93
N ILE A 174 -23.61 -14.61 -0.15
CA ILE A 174 -24.04 -13.21 -0.12
C ILE A 174 -25.56 -13.19 -0.26
N ALA A 175 -26.27 -12.71 0.76
CA ALA A 175 -27.73 -12.69 0.79
C ALA A 175 -28.33 -11.35 0.33
N GLY A 176 -27.54 -10.27 0.32
CA GLY A 176 -28.04 -8.94 0.01
C GLY A 176 -26.93 -7.95 -0.27
N ILE A 177 -27.34 -6.79 -0.78
CA ILE A 177 -26.46 -5.68 -1.12
C ILE A 177 -26.83 -4.51 -0.20
N GLY A 178 -25.84 -3.99 0.52
CA GLY A 178 -25.98 -2.78 1.32
C GLY A 178 -25.13 -1.67 0.70
N ILE A 179 -25.71 -0.48 0.61
CA ILE A 179 -25.00 0.74 0.26
C ILE A 179 -25.01 1.60 1.52
N GLU A 180 -23.89 1.59 2.23
CA GLU A 180 -23.65 2.38 3.43
C GLU A 180 -22.47 3.30 3.14
N LEU A 181 -22.71 4.61 3.19
CA LEU A 181 -21.71 5.61 2.85
C LEU A 181 -21.89 6.87 3.68
N TRP A 182 -20.77 7.45 4.07
CA TRP A 182 -20.68 8.82 4.55
C TRP A 182 -20.36 9.72 3.37
N THR A 183 -21.20 10.73 3.11
CA THR A 183 -20.97 11.70 2.03
C THR A 183 -21.07 13.13 2.50
N MET A 184 -20.20 13.98 1.96
CA MET A 184 -20.27 15.44 2.07
C MET A 184 -20.93 16.08 0.85
N THR A 185 -21.07 15.34 -0.25
CA THR A 185 -21.61 15.79 -1.53
C THR A 185 -22.99 15.17 -1.77
N GLU A 186 -23.93 16.02 -2.17
CA GLU A 186 -25.27 15.61 -2.60
C GLU A 186 -25.23 15.08 -4.04
N ASP A 187 -26.33 14.45 -4.48
CA ASP A 187 -26.55 13.96 -5.86
C ASP A 187 -25.63 12.80 -6.33
N ILE A 188 -25.26 11.89 -5.43
CA ILE A 188 -24.62 10.62 -5.82
C ILE A 188 -25.70 9.66 -6.32
N LEU A 189 -25.59 9.24 -7.59
CA LEU A 189 -26.52 8.32 -8.23
C LEU A 189 -25.87 6.94 -8.38
N PHE A 190 -26.55 5.91 -7.87
CA PHE A 190 -26.23 4.51 -8.12
C PHE A 190 -27.28 3.93 -9.06
N ASP A 191 -26.84 3.27 -10.12
CA ASP A 191 -27.72 2.58 -11.08
C ASP A 191 -27.02 1.31 -11.59
N ASN A 192 -27.79 0.42 -12.20
CA ASN A 192 -27.30 -0.76 -12.93
C ASN A 192 -26.46 -1.73 -12.07
N ILE A 193 -26.92 -2.03 -10.85
CA ILE A 193 -26.27 -3.02 -9.99
C ILE A 193 -26.57 -4.43 -10.52
N PHE A 194 -25.53 -5.11 -10.98
CA PHE A 194 -25.59 -6.50 -11.45
C PHE A 194 -24.69 -7.40 -10.61
N ILE A 195 -25.23 -8.54 -10.18
CA ILE A 195 -24.47 -9.61 -9.51
C ILE A 195 -24.81 -10.92 -10.21
N GLY A 196 -23.78 -11.65 -10.61
CA GLY A 196 -23.93 -12.93 -11.29
C GLY A 196 -22.61 -13.70 -11.30
N HIS A 197 -22.67 -14.90 -11.87
CA HIS A 197 -21.51 -15.80 -12.00
C HIS A 197 -20.93 -15.82 -13.42
N ASP A 198 -21.56 -15.13 -14.37
CA ASP A 198 -21.14 -15.10 -15.76
C ASP A 198 -20.65 -13.71 -16.17
N GLU A 199 -19.39 -13.64 -16.60
CA GLU A 199 -18.76 -12.44 -17.13
C GLU A 199 -19.42 -11.98 -18.43
N ALA A 200 -19.88 -12.91 -19.28
CA ALA A 200 -20.50 -12.56 -20.55
C ALA A 200 -21.84 -11.84 -20.34
N GLN A 201 -22.64 -12.29 -19.36
CA GLN A 201 -23.87 -11.62 -18.97
C GLN A 201 -23.62 -10.22 -18.41
N ALA A 202 -22.58 -10.06 -17.57
CA ALA A 202 -22.20 -8.74 -17.04
C ALA A 202 -21.86 -7.75 -18.18
N LYS A 203 -21.08 -8.20 -19.16
CA LYS A 203 -20.71 -7.40 -20.34
C LYS A 203 -21.91 -7.09 -21.24
N ALA A 204 -22.81 -8.05 -21.45
CA ALA A 204 -24.04 -7.82 -22.20
C ALA A 204 -24.92 -6.78 -21.52
N PHE A 205 -25.10 -6.88 -20.20
CA PHE A 205 -25.86 -5.92 -19.41
C PHE A 205 -25.25 -4.50 -19.45
N ALA A 206 -23.92 -4.39 -19.35
CA ALA A 206 -23.21 -3.12 -19.51
C ALA A 206 -23.44 -2.51 -20.90
N LYS A 207 -23.50 -3.34 -21.95
CA LYS A 207 -23.76 -2.91 -23.34
C LYS A 207 -25.16 -2.35 -23.54
N GLU A 208 -26.15 -2.93 -22.87
CA GLU A 208 -27.54 -2.48 -22.95
C GLU A 208 -27.81 -1.24 -22.09
N THR A 209 -27.01 -1.01 -21.04
CA THR A 209 -27.23 0.06 -20.06
C THR A 209 -26.18 1.17 -20.18
N TYR A 210 -25.01 1.00 -19.55
CA TYR A 210 -23.96 2.00 -19.45
C TYR A 210 -23.48 2.52 -20.81
N HIS A 211 -23.23 1.63 -21.76
CA HIS A 211 -22.70 2.01 -23.07
C HIS A 211 -23.68 2.83 -23.92
N VAL A 212 -24.99 2.65 -23.71
CA VAL A 212 -26.02 3.47 -24.38
C VAL A 212 -26.08 4.87 -23.75
N LYS A 213 -25.94 4.93 -22.42
CA LYS A 213 -26.02 6.18 -21.65
C LYS A 213 -24.81 7.09 -21.83
N LYS A 214 -23.61 6.51 -21.81
CA LYS A 214 -22.32 7.25 -21.85
C LYS A 214 -22.19 8.29 -22.97
N PRO A 215 -22.50 8.00 -24.25
CA PRO A 215 -22.39 9.00 -25.33
C PRO A 215 -23.44 10.11 -25.24
N ILE A 216 -24.53 9.92 -24.49
CA ILE A 216 -25.57 10.94 -24.29
C ILE A 216 -25.17 11.91 -23.18
N GLU A 217 -24.36 11.45 -22.22
CA GLU A 217 -23.88 12.26 -21.08
C GLU A 217 -22.62 13.10 -21.40
N GLN A 218 -21.95 12.85 -22.53
CA GLN A 218 -20.73 13.54 -22.96
C GLN A 218 -21.04 14.73 -23.88
#